data_AF-A0A662BCS5-F1
#
_entry.id   AF-A0A662BCS5-F1
#
_cell.length_a   1.000
_cell.length_b   1.000
_cell.length_c   1.000
_cell.angle_alpha   90.00
_cell.angle_beta   90.00
_cell.angle_gamma   90.00
#
_symmetry.space_group_name_H-M   'P 1'
#
loop_
_entity.id
_entity.type
_entity.pdbx_description
1 polymer ?
#
loop_
_entity_poly.entity_id
_entity_poly.type
_entity_poly.pdbx_seq_one_letter_code
_entity_poly.pdbx_strand_id
1 'polypeptide(L)' 'MNREILRLAIPNIISNITVPLLGMVDLAIMGHLDSEKYLGAIALAGMIFNFIYWSFTFLWMGTSGFMAQ' A
#
# COMPACT_ATOMS: atom_id res chain seq x y z
N MET A 1 -25.98 -3.67 14.16
CA MET A 1 -24.71 -3.32 13.49
C MET A 1 -24.54 -1.81 13.55
N ASN A 2 -23.55 -1.31 14.30
CA ASN A 2 -23.47 0.11 14.68
C ASN A 2 -23.13 1.01 13.48
N ARG A 3 -24.01 1.98 13.19
CA ARG A 3 -23.78 3.01 12.13
C ARG A 3 -22.48 3.79 12.32
N GLU A 4 -22.06 3.99 13.57
CA GLU A 4 -20.78 4.60 13.95
C GLU A 4 -19.58 3.82 13.42
N ILE A 5 -19.60 2.48 13.57
CA ILE A 5 -18.53 1.61 13.07
C ILE A 5 -18.45 1.70 11.55
N LEU A 6 -19.60 1.67 10.86
CA LEU A 6 -19.64 1.81 9.39
C LEU A 6 -19.13 3.18 8.94
N ARG A 7 -19.44 4.26 9.66
CA ARG A 7 -18.99 5.62 9.29
C ARG A 7 -17.48 5.80 9.38
N LEU A 8 -16.81 5.06 10.27
CA LEU A 8 -15.35 5.05 10.39
C LEU A 8 -14.69 3.98 9.49
N ALA A 9 -15.31 2.81 9.37
CA ALA A 9 -14.77 1.70 8.60
C ALA A 9 -14.82 1.96 7.08
N ILE A 10 -15.90 2.55 6.55
CA ILE A 10 -16.05 2.82 5.11
C ILE A 10 -14.90 3.67 4.56
N PRO A 11 -14.59 4.87 5.10
CA PRO A 11 -13.48 5.68 4.58
C PRO A 11 -12.13 4.97 4.78
N ASN A 12 -11.96 4.20 5.85
CA ASN A 12 -10.72 3.46 6.09
C ASN A 12 -10.52 2.33 5.06
N ILE A 13 -11.58 1.60 4.73
CA ILE A 13 -11.58 0.57 3.68
C ILE A 13 -11.28 1.19 2.32
N ILE A 14 -11.95 2.31 1.98
CA ILE A 14 -11.71 3.02 0.72
C ILE A 14 -10.24 3.47 0.64
N SER A 15 -9.70 4.06 1.70
CA SER A 15 -8.30 4.50 1.76
C SER A 15 -7.29 3.34 1.67
N ASN A 16 -7.65 2.13 2.11
CA ASN A 16 -6.76 0.96 1.96
C ASN A 16 -6.81 0.38 0.54
N ILE A 17 -7.91 0.58 -0.20
CA ILE A 17 -8.06 0.12 -1.59
C ILE A 17 -7.33 1.05 -2.57
N THR A 18 -7.14 2.33 -2.26
CA THR A 18 -6.45 3.26 -3.17
C THR A 18 -4.99 2.87 -3.42
N VAL A 19 -4.32 2.28 -2.44
CA VAL A 19 -2.91 1.86 -2.56
C VAL A 19 -2.71 0.79 -3.67
N PRO A 20 -3.40 -0.37 -3.65
CA PRO A 20 -3.27 -1.35 -4.73
C PRO A 20 -3.81 -0.81 -6.05
N LEU A 21 -4.86 0.03 -6.03
CA LEU A 21 -5.42 0.60 -7.27
C LEU A 21 -4.43 1.52 -7.99
N LEU A 22 -3.71 2.38 -7.24
CA LEU A 22 -2.63 3.19 -7.80
C LEU A 22 -1.53 2.33 -8.41
N GLY A 23 -1.10 1.26 -7.72
CA GLY A 23 -0.11 0.33 -8.25
C GLY A 23 -0.57 -0.35 -9.55
N MET A 24 -1.85 -0.72 -9.66
CA MET A 24 -2.41 -1.27 -10.89
C MET A 24 -2.43 -0.25 -12.04
N VAL A 25 -2.75 1.01 -11.74
CA VAL A 25 -2.74 2.10 -12.72
C VAL A 25 -1.32 2.37 -13.21
N ASP A 26 -0.34 2.45 -12.30
CA ASP A 26 1.05 2.67 -12.65
C ASP A 26 1.60 1.54 -13.54
N LEU A 27 1.25 0.28 -13.23
CA LEU A 27 1.58 -0.89 -14.06
C LEU A 27 0.89 -0.84 -15.43
N ALA A 28 -0.38 -0.45 -15.49
CA ALA A 28 -1.12 -0.33 -16.73
C ALA A 28 -0.54 0.76 -17.64
N ILE A 29 -0.14 1.91 -17.08
CA ILE A 29 0.49 3.00 -17.83
C ILE A 29 1.87 2.56 -18.35
N MET A 30 2.70 1.97 -17.48
CA MET A 30 4.03 1.46 -17.86
C MET A 30 3.96 0.32 -18.89
N GLY A 31 2.92 -0.51 -18.85
CA GLY A 31 2.70 -1.61 -19.80
C GLY A 31 2.26 -1.17 -21.20
N HIS A 32 1.78 0.06 -21.37
CA HIS A 32 1.47 0.64 -22.68
C HIS A 32 2.68 1.34 -23.33
N LEU A 33 3.81 1.48 -22.62
CA LEU A 33 5.04 2.02 -23.19
C LEU A 33 5.82 0.90 -23.90
N ASP A 34 6.27 1.18 -25.14
CA ASP A 34 6.91 0.25 -26.10
C ASP A 34 8.28 -0.34 -25.66
N SER A 35 8.65 -0.22 -24.38
CA SER A 35 9.94 -0.65 -23.86
C SER A 35 9.78 -1.40 -22.54
N GLU A 36 10.06 -2.70 -22.59
CA GLU A 36 10.05 -3.65 -21.46
C GLU A 36 10.87 -3.17 -20.25
N LYS A 37 11.83 -2.26 -20.46
CA LYS A 37 12.63 -1.65 -19.41
C LYS A 37 11.80 -0.87 -18.39
N TYR A 38 10.68 -0.26 -18.80
CA TYR A 38 9.81 0.50 -17.91
C TYR A 38 9.06 -0.40 -16.92
N LEU A 39 8.59 -1.56 -17.39
CA LEU A 39 7.98 -2.58 -16.53
C LEU A 39 8.99 -3.15 -15.51
N GLY A 40 10.22 -3.42 -15.94
CA GLY A 40 11.29 -3.86 -15.04
C GLY A 40 11.64 -2.80 -13.99
N ALA A 41 11.72 -1.53 -14.39
CA ALA A 41 12.02 -0.42 -13.49
C ALA A 41 10.95 -0.24 -12.40
N ILE A 42 9.66 -0.32 -12.75
CA ILE A 42 8.60 -0.18 -11.75
C ILE A 42 8.48 -1.38 -10.81
N ALA A 43 8.73 -2.59 -11.31
CA ALA A 43 8.81 -3.79 -10.48
C ALA A 43 9.94 -3.68 -9.44
N LEU A 44 11.12 -3.21 -9.85
CA LEU A 44 12.24 -2.98 -8.94
C LEU A 44 11.95 -1.85 -7.94
N ALA A 45 11.38 -0.73 -8.40
CA ALA A 45 10.98 0.36 -7.53
C ALA A 45 9.97 -0.11 -6.47
N GLY A 46 8.95 -0.87 -6.88
CA GLY A 46 7.97 -1.46 -5.98
C GLY A 46 8.60 -2.42 -4.95
N MET A 47 9.57 -3.23 -5.36
CA MET A 47 10.30 -4.12 -4.44
C MET A 47 11.12 -3.34 -3.40
N ILE A 48 11.84 -2.29 -3.82
CA ILE A 48 12.61 -1.44 -2.91
C ILE A 48 11.69 -0.70 -1.94
N PHE A 49 10.60 -0.12 -2.43
CA PHE A 49 9.60 0.55 -1.59
C PHE A 49 8.98 -0.41 -0.58
N ASN A 50 8.63 -1.63 -1.02
CA ASN A 50 8.08 -2.65 -0.13
C ASN A 50 9.08 -3.03 0.97
N PHE A 51 10.35 -3.24 0.60
CA PHE A 51 11.42 -3.52 1.56
C PHE A 51 11.61 -2.40 2.59
N ILE A 52 11.61 -1.14 2.15
CA ILE A 52 11.69 0.02 3.04
C ILE A 52 10.46 0.07 3.96
N TYR A 53 9.25 -0.09 3.42
CA TYR A 53 8.02 -0.12 4.22
C TYR A 53 8.07 -1.20 5.31
N TRP A 54 8.48 -2.42 4.94
CA TRP A 54 8.64 -3.52 5.89
C TRP A 54 9.75 -3.27 6.91
N SER A 55 10.81 -2.57 6.51
CA SER A 55 11.89 -2.17 7.42
C SER A 55 11.41 -1.22 8.51
N PHE A 56 10.27 -0.53 8.33
CA PHE A 56 9.64 0.31 9.34
C PHE A 56 8.48 -0.36 10.09
N THR A 57 8.17 -1.63 9.84
CA THR A 57 7.13 -2.36 10.59
C THR A 57 7.44 -2.45 12.09
N PHE A 58 8.72 -2.31 12.50
CA PHE A 58 9.08 -2.21 13.92
C PHE A 58 8.48 -0.97 14.61
N LEU A 59 8.23 0.14 13.89
CA LEU A 59 7.57 1.32 14.44
C LEU A 59 6.12 1.03 14.78
N TRP A 60 5.46 0.22 13.96
CA TRP A 60 4.11 -0.25 14.22
C TRP A 60 4.08 -1.19 15.43
N MET A 61 5.01 -2.16 15.52
CA MET A 61 5.10 -3.04 16.70
C MET A 61 5.46 -2.29 17.99
N GLY A 62 6.31 -1.27 17.91
CA GLY A 62 6.67 -0.42 19.05
C GLY A 62 5.51 0.44 19.56
N THR A 63 4.58 0.82 18.67
CA THR A 63 3.38 1.60 19.04
C THR A 63 2.20 0.71 19.46
N SER A 64 2.06 -0.51 18.91
CA SER A 64 1.05 -1.48 19.36
C SER A 64 1.43 -2.21 20.66
N GLY A 65 2.73 -2.33 20.95
CA GLY A 65 3.23 -2.99 22.17
C GLY A 65 2.78 -2.31 23.46
N PHE A 66 2.63 -0.98 23.46
CA PHE A 66 2.10 -0.22 24.61
C PHE A 66 0.59 -0.38 24.83
N MET A 67 -0.16 -0.80 23.80
CA MET A 67 -1.61 -1.07 23.90
C MET A 67 -1.90 -2.55 24.24
N ALA A 68 -0.87 -3.41 24.26
CA ALA A 68 -0.99 -4.83 24.56
C ALA A 68 -0.86 -5.16 26.06
N GLN A 69 -0.60 -4.16 26.92
CA GLN A 69 -0.57 -4.27 28.37
C GLN A 69 -1.72 -3.47 29.01
#